data_AF-A0A7Y2DI15-F1
#
_entry.id   AF-A0A7Y2DI15-F1
#
_cell.length_a   1.000
_cell.length_b   1.000
_cell.length_c   1.000
_cell.angle_alpha   90.00
_cell.angle_beta   90.00
_cell.angle_gamma   90.00
#
_symmetry.space_group_name_H-M   'P 1'
#
loop_
_entity.id
_entity.type
_entity.pdbx_description
1 polymer ?
#
loop_
_entity_poly.entity_id
_entity_poly.type
_entity_poly.pdbx_seq_one_letter_code
_entity_poly.pdbx_strand_id
1 'polypeptide(L)'
;GATDADGKTWKISSGHSDSDYFANADSELSPFDGAPNPLPAGIFGAGLGMSEVYEDEFTFYFDGSYSHDVKADGAAFSGLVFQFVTTGGAGIVNDGGADFGLCTGLYTPEADATFTYVENEDFETTSVYGAGGAITYPGVSTLAFSGTEFVGFLDFERKPILQDISDTSMRLVLFVAASPDFIGVNTNAIVLTFEVVE
;
A
#
# COMPACT_ATOMS: atom_id res chain seq x y z
N GLY A 1 -20.11 8.02 -9.91
CA GLY A 1 -19.64 9.10 -10.83
C GLY A 1 -18.74 10.09 -10.09
N ALA A 2 -18.14 11.10 -10.74
CA ALA A 2 -17.20 12.04 -10.07
C ALA A 2 -17.83 12.88 -8.93
N THR A 3 -19.15 12.82 -8.75
CA THR A 3 -19.91 13.45 -7.67
C THR A 3 -20.76 12.42 -6.92
N ASP A 4 -20.32 11.16 -6.88
CA ASP A 4 -21.05 10.12 -6.16
C ASP A 4 -20.99 10.39 -4.66
N ALA A 5 -22.15 10.57 -4.05
CA ALA A 5 -22.24 10.68 -2.59
C ALA A 5 -21.86 9.34 -1.93
N ASP A 6 -22.05 8.23 -2.64
CA ASP A 6 -21.71 6.89 -2.16
C ASP A 6 -20.20 6.59 -2.26
N GLY A 7 -19.43 7.52 -2.83
CA GLY A 7 -17.98 7.40 -3.02
C GLY A 7 -17.60 6.49 -4.18
N LYS A 8 -16.29 6.28 -4.35
CA LYS A 8 -15.73 5.29 -5.27
C LYS A 8 -14.89 4.29 -4.49
N THR A 9 -15.28 3.03 -4.57
CA THR A 9 -14.62 1.91 -3.88
C THR A 9 -13.61 1.23 -4.79
N TRP A 10 -12.45 0.95 -4.23
CA TRP A 10 -11.33 0.31 -4.91
C TRP A 10 -10.85 -0.89 -4.11
N LYS A 11 -10.30 -1.88 -4.80
CA LYS A 11 -9.58 -3.01 -4.20
C LYS A 11 -8.34 -3.33 -5.03
N ILE A 12 -7.37 -4.03 -4.44
CA ILE A 12 -6.19 -4.48 -5.19
C ILE A 12 -6.65 -5.43 -6.31
N SER A 13 -6.21 -5.18 -7.55
CA SER A 13 -6.59 -6.03 -8.67
C SER A 13 -5.84 -7.35 -8.60
N SER A 14 -6.59 -8.45 -8.49
CA SER A 14 -6.03 -9.81 -8.55
C SER A 14 -5.47 -10.18 -9.94
N GLY A 15 -5.89 -9.46 -11.00
CA GLY A 15 -5.35 -9.65 -12.34
C GLY A 15 -3.90 -9.18 -12.46
N HIS A 16 -3.52 -8.16 -11.69
CA HIS A 16 -2.31 -7.37 -11.82
C HIS A 16 -2.12 -6.75 -13.21
N SER A 17 -1.45 -5.60 -13.27
CA SER A 17 -1.07 -4.97 -14.55
C SER A 17 0.37 -5.35 -14.95
N ASP A 18 0.73 -5.14 -16.21
CA ASP A 18 2.14 -5.23 -16.67
C ASP A 18 3.07 -4.19 -16.00
N SER A 19 2.51 -3.28 -15.19
CA SER A 19 3.23 -2.26 -14.42
C SER A 19 3.25 -2.55 -12.92
N ASP A 20 2.72 -3.68 -12.47
CA ASP A 20 2.77 -4.07 -11.06
C ASP A 20 4.05 -4.87 -10.80
N TYR A 21 4.82 -4.48 -9.80
CA TYR A 21 6.10 -5.12 -9.46
C TYR A 21 6.56 -4.74 -8.05
N PHE A 22 7.43 -5.58 -7.47
CA PHE A 22 8.21 -5.21 -6.30
C PHE A 22 9.38 -4.34 -6.73
N ALA A 23 9.56 -3.22 -6.05
CA ALA A 23 10.61 -2.25 -6.31
C ALA A 23 11.53 -2.09 -5.09
N ASN A 24 12.75 -1.60 -5.34
CA ASN A 24 13.58 -0.97 -4.35
C ASN A 24 13.01 0.43 -4.05
N ALA A 25 13.12 0.90 -2.80
CA ALA A 25 12.72 2.27 -2.41
C ALA A 25 13.77 3.32 -2.84
N ASP A 26 14.34 3.17 -4.04
CA ASP A 26 15.31 4.11 -4.63
C ASP A 26 14.63 5.15 -5.53
N SER A 27 15.40 6.11 -6.05
CA SER A 27 14.86 7.25 -6.81
C SER A 27 14.21 6.85 -8.13
N GLU A 28 14.52 5.65 -8.63
CA GLU A 28 14.01 5.15 -9.91
C GLU A 28 12.90 4.11 -9.70
N LEU A 29 12.60 3.74 -8.45
CA LEU A 29 11.78 2.57 -8.11
C LEU A 29 12.26 1.35 -8.88
N SER A 30 13.58 1.09 -8.86
CA SER A 30 14.15 0.00 -9.66
C SER A 30 13.57 -1.36 -9.23
N PRO A 31 13.40 -2.33 -10.15
CA PRO A 31 12.84 -3.64 -9.80
C PRO A 31 13.64 -4.35 -8.71
N PHE A 32 12.93 -5.02 -7.79
CA PHE A 32 13.55 -5.81 -6.73
C PHE A 32 14.07 -7.14 -7.26
N ASP A 33 15.37 -7.37 -7.11
CA ASP A 33 16.00 -8.62 -7.55
C ASP A 33 15.41 -9.83 -6.80
N GLY A 34 14.94 -10.82 -7.56
CA GLY A 34 14.35 -12.05 -7.01
C GLY A 34 12.82 -12.02 -6.95
N ALA A 35 12.18 -10.89 -7.21
CA ALA A 35 10.74 -10.83 -7.45
C ALA A 35 10.40 -10.89 -8.95
N PRO A 36 9.24 -11.46 -9.33
CA PRO A 36 8.72 -11.32 -10.69
C PRO A 36 8.53 -9.85 -11.08
N ASN A 37 8.83 -9.52 -12.33
CA ASN A 37 8.52 -8.24 -12.94
C ASN A 37 8.05 -8.47 -14.39
N PRO A 38 6.74 -8.31 -14.68
CA PRO A 38 5.66 -7.89 -13.77
C PRO A 38 5.22 -8.98 -12.77
N LEU A 39 4.39 -8.61 -11.80
CA LEU A 39 3.71 -9.54 -10.90
C LEU A 39 2.74 -10.43 -11.68
N PRO A 40 2.79 -11.76 -11.49
CA PRO A 40 1.78 -12.67 -12.03
C PRO A 40 0.41 -12.42 -11.40
N ALA A 41 -0.65 -12.66 -12.18
CA ALA A 41 -2.02 -12.65 -11.66
C ALA A 41 -2.17 -13.58 -10.43
N GLY A 42 -2.83 -13.08 -9.39
CA GLY A 42 -3.11 -13.79 -8.15
C GLY A 42 -1.88 -14.13 -7.32
N ILE A 43 -0.73 -13.47 -7.52
CA ILE A 43 0.53 -13.81 -6.84
C ILE A 43 0.40 -13.76 -5.31
N PHE A 44 -0.41 -12.87 -4.74
CA PHE A 44 -0.58 -12.82 -3.29
C PHE A 44 -1.32 -14.05 -2.75
N GLY A 45 -2.31 -14.57 -3.48
CA GLY A 45 -3.01 -15.79 -3.10
C GLY A 45 -2.22 -17.06 -3.42
N ALA A 46 -1.90 -17.28 -4.70
CA ALA A 46 -1.27 -18.53 -5.14
C ALA A 46 0.23 -18.60 -4.83
N GLY A 47 0.91 -17.46 -4.78
CA GLY A 47 2.35 -17.38 -4.50
C GLY A 47 2.67 -17.24 -3.02
N LEU A 48 1.91 -16.39 -2.30
CA LEU A 48 2.18 -16.08 -0.89
C LEU A 48 1.14 -16.64 0.08
N GLY A 49 0.05 -17.27 -0.38
CA GLY A 49 -0.97 -17.80 0.51
C GLY A 49 -1.81 -16.75 1.24
N MET A 50 -1.82 -15.51 0.76
CA MET A 50 -2.52 -14.35 1.31
C MET A 50 -3.58 -13.86 0.33
N SER A 51 -4.57 -14.69 -0.01
CA SER A 51 -5.61 -14.30 -0.99
C SER A 51 -6.56 -13.22 -0.48
N GLU A 52 -6.70 -13.13 0.85
CA GLU A 52 -7.54 -12.15 1.55
C GLU A 52 -7.17 -10.69 1.21
N VAL A 53 -5.92 -10.41 0.83
CA VAL A 53 -5.48 -9.04 0.49
C VAL A 53 -6.23 -8.43 -0.69
N TYR A 54 -6.85 -9.26 -1.54
CA TYR A 54 -7.65 -8.81 -2.67
C TYR A 54 -9.11 -8.49 -2.30
N GLU A 55 -9.51 -8.75 -1.05
CA GLU A 55 -10.88 -8.55 -0.56
C GLU A 55 -11.07 -7.19 0.10
N ASP A 56 -10.00 -6.58 0.62
CA ASP A 56 -10.04 -5.25 1.25
C ASP A 56 -10.57 -4.18 0.29
N GLU A 57 -11.47 -3.34 0.80
CA GLU A 57 -12.12 -2.28 0.04
C GLU A 57 -11.79 -0.90 0.61
N PHE A 58 -11.40 0.01 -0.27
CA PHE A 58 -10.98 1.37 0.04
C PHE A 58 -11.91 2.36 -0.68
N THR A 59 -12.75 3.06 0.07
CA THR A 59 -13.78 3.97 -0.45
C THR A 59 -13.39 5.43 -0.25
N PHE A 60 -13.32 6.17 -1.36
CA PHE A 60 -13.01 7.59 -1.40
C PHE A 60 -14.27 8.37 -1.71
N TYR A 61 -14.71 9.24 -0.80
CA TYR A 61 -15.89 10.05 -0.98
C TYR A 61 -15.55 11.44 -1.54
N PHE A 62 -16.48 12.02 -2.29
CA PHE A 62 -16.29 13.32 -2.94
C PHE A 62 -16.07 14.47 -1.93
N ASP A 63 -16.60 14.34 -0.71
CA ASP A 63 -16.44 15.35 0.35
C ASP A 63 -15.09 15.26 1.09
N GLY A 64 -14.21 14.33 0.68
CA GLY A 64 -12.90 14.10 1.28
C GLY A 64 -12.92 13.12 2.45
N SER A 65 -14.08 12.59 2.83
CA SER A 65 -14.14 11.46 3.76
C SER A 65 -13.59 10.18 3.12
N TYR A 66 -13.18 9.25 3.96
CA TYR A 66 -12.55 8.00 3.60
C TYR A 66 -13.14 6.86 4.43
N SER A 67 -13.30 5.69 3.81
CA SER A 67 -13.68 4.47 4.52
C SER A 67 -12.86 3.29 4.01
N HIS A 68 -12.54 2.38 4.92
CA HIS A 68 -11.77 1.19 4.66
C HIS A 68 -12.48 0.00 5.30
N ASP A 69 -12.69 -1.06 4.53
CA ASP A 69 -13.32 -2.31 4.97
C ASP A 69 -12.33 -3.47 4.80
N VAL A 70 -11.73 -3.88 5.92
CA VAL A 70 -10.82 -5.03 6.07
C VAL A 70 -11.55 -6.38 6.09
N LYS A 71 -12.82 -6.40 5.69
CA LYS A 71 -13.66 -7.60 5.57
C LYS A 71 -13.68 -8.45 6.84
N ALA A 72 -13.92 -9.76 6.68
CA ALA A 72 -14.33 -10.64 7.76
C ALA A 72 -13.18 -11.12 8.65
N ASP A 73 -11.94 -11.09 8.16
CA ASP A 73 -10.75 -11.48 8.92
C ASP A 73 -10.22 -10.34 9.81
N GLY A 74 -10.65 -9.10 9.55
CA GLY A 74 -10.25 -7.94 10.35
C GLY A 74 -8.78 -7.59 10.17
N ALA A 75 -8.18 -8.03 9.06
CA ALA A 75 -6.77 -7.87 8.77
C ALA A 75 -6.57 -7.11 7.47
N ALA A 76 -5.51 -6.32 7.40
CA ALA A 76 -5.11 -5.62 6.18
C ALA A 76 -3.75 -6.14 5.71
N PHE A 77 -3.49 -6.00 4.41
CA PHE A 77 -2.14 -6.20 3.88
C PHE A 77 -1.14 -5.26 4.56
N SER A 78 -0.06 -5.79 5.14
CA SER A 78 0.79 -5.05 6.10
C SER A 78 2.26 -5.47 6.09
N GLY A 79 3.14 -4.57 6.54
CA GLY A 79 4.55 -4.86 6.77
C GLY A 79 4.78 -5.76 7.97
N LEU A 80 5.59 -6.82 7.80
CA LEU A 80 5.90 -7.77 8.86
C LEU A 80 6.64 -7.11 10.03
N VAL A 81 7.65 -6.29 9.72
CA VAL A 81 8.42 -5.53 10.73
C VAL A 81 7.51 -4.56 11.47
N PHE A 82 6.60 -3.89 10.76
CA PHE A 82 5.61 -3.00 11.36
C PHE A 82 4.76 -3.74 12.39
N GLN A 83 4.23 -4.92 12.06
CA GLN A 83 3.43 -5.71 13.00
C GLN A 83 4.24 -6.18 14.21
N PHE A 84 5.49 -6.59 14.02
CA PHE A 84 6.36 -6.91 15.16
C PHE A 84 6.61 -5.71 16.07
N VAL A 85 6.85 -4.52 15.50
CA VAL A 85 7.17 -3.31 16.27
C VAL A 85 5.96 -2.77 17.00
N THR A 86 4.78 -2.78 16.37
CA THR A 86 3.57 -2.14 16.92
C THR A 86 2.74 -3.05 17.80
N THR A 87 2.76 -4.37 17.54
CA THR A 87 1.94 -5.34 18.27
C THR A 87 2.74 -6.44 18.97
N GLY A 88 4.07 -6.44 18.85
CA GLY A 88 4.91 -7.56 19.30
C GLY A 88 4.72 -8.83 18.47
N GLY A 89 4.13 -8.71 17.27
CA GLY A 89 3.77 -9.82 16.38
C GLY A 89 2.40 -10.44 16.67
N ALA A 90 1.71 -10.03 17.74
CA ALA A 90 0.38 -10.55 18.07
C ALA A 90 -0.71 -10.12 17.08
N GLY A 91 -0.46 -9.07 16.29
CA GLY A 91 -1.34 -8.59 15.23
C GLY A 91 -1.21 -9.36 13.92
N ILE A 92 -0.20 -10.21 13.73
CA ILE A 92 -0.01 -10.96 12.49
C ILE A 92 -1.10 -12.04 12.37
N VAL A 93 -1.85 -12.01 11.27
CA VAL A 93 -2.91 -12.98 10.96
C VAL A 93 -2.41 -14.03 9.97
N ASN A 94 -1.69 -13.61 8.93
CA ASN A 94 -1.07 -14.48 7.93
C ASN A 94 0.34 -13.95 7.61
N ASP A 95 1.35 -14.81 7.71
CA ASP A 95 2.77 -14.48 7.46
C ASP A 95 3.32 -15.09 6.16
N GLY A 96 2.45 -15.53 5.25
CA GLY A 96 2.88 -16.20 4.01
C GLY A 96 3.77 -15.35 3.08
N GLY A 97 3.79 -14.02 3.25
CA GLY A 97 4.69 -13.08 2.57
C GLY A 97 5.99 -12.74 3.32
N ALA A 98 6.32 -13.44 4.41
CA ALA A 98 7.38 -13.03 5.33
C ALA A 98 8.77 -12.88 4.67
N ASP A 99 9.10 -13.69 3.67
CA ASP A 99 10.36 -13.60 2.92
C ASP A 99 10.54 -12.26 2.19
N PHE A 100 9.44 -11.55 1.91
CA PHE A 100 9.41 -10.22 1.31
C PHE A 100 9.12 -9.11 2.35
N GLY A 101 9.11 -9.45 3.65
CA GLY A 101 8.74 -8.53 4.71
C GLY A 101 7.25 -8.19 4.75
N LEU A 102 6.40 -9.06 4.19
CA LEU A 102 4.95 -8.84 4.10
C LEU A 102 4.17 -9.80 4.99
N CYS A 103 2.98 -9.38 5.39
CA CYS A 103 2.00 -10.20 6.11
C CYS A 103 0.59 -9.62 5.89
N THR A 104 -0.42 -10.27 6.45
CA THR A 104 -1.67 -9.59 6.83
C THR A 104 -1.67 -9.38 8.34
N GLY A 105 -2.13 -8.22 8.77
CA GLY A 105 -2.11 -7.80 10.16
C GLY A 105 -3.42 -7.17 10.59
N LEU A 106 -3.84 -7.44 11.83
CA LEU A 106 -5.06 -6.89 12.41
C LEU A 106 -5.06 -5.36 12.30
N TYR A 107 -6.16 -4.83 11.79
CA TYR A 107 -6.39 -3.39 11.70
C TYR A 107 -7.84 -3.06 12.02
N THR A 108 -8.07 -1.91 12.65
CA THR A 108 -9.41 -1.41 12.92
C THR A 108 -9.54 -0.05 12.23
N PRO A 109 -10.28 0.02 11.11
CA PRO A 109 -10.53 1.27 10.41
C PRO A 109 -11.13 2.36 11.29
N GLU A 110 -10.76 3.60 11.01
CA GLU A 110 -11.26 4.80 11.69
C GLU A 110 -12.57 5.27 11.06
N ALA A 111 -13.59 5.51 11.89
CA ALA A 111 -14.95 5.80 11.44
C ALA A 111 -15.11 7.15 10.72
N ASP A 112 -14.27 8.14 11.05
CA ASP A 112 -14.37 9.52 10.56
C ASP A 112 -13.10 9.92 9.76
N ALA A 113 -12.50 8.95 9.07
CA ALA A 113 -11.29 9.17 8.33
C ALA A 113 -11.49 10.12 7.15
N THR A 114 -10.43 10.84 6.79
CA THR A 114 -10.38 11.68 5.60
C THR A 114 -9.12 11.37 4.79
N PHE A 115 -9.19 11.73 3.50
CA PHE A 115 -8.03 11.70 2.62
C PHE A 115 -7.82 13.07 1.97
N THR A 116 -6.58 13.33 1.54
CA THR A 116 -6.23 14.50 0.75
C THR A 116 -5.36 14.07 -0.41
N TYR A 117 -5.73 14.54 -1.59
CA TYR A 117 -4.93 14.39 -2.81
C TYR A 117 -4.05 15.63 -2.99
N VAL A 118 -2.76 15.42 -3.22
CA VAL A 118 -1.78 16.49 -3.46
C VAL A 118 -1.13 16.26 -4.82
N GLU A 119 -1.21 17.25 -5.70
CA GLU A 119 -0.58 17.22 -7.02
C GLU A 119 0.77 17.91 -7.01
N ASN A 120 1.72 17.36 -7.78
CA ASN A 120 2.99 17.98 -8.13
C ASN A 120 3.78 18.47 -6.90
N GLU A 121 3.94 17.59 -5.91
CA GLU A 121 4.79 17.85 -4.75
C GLU A 121 6.13 17.13 -4.84
N ASP A 122 7.11 17.68 -4.14
CA ASP A 122 8.38 17.00 -3.86
C ASP A 122 8.18 16.15 -2.61
N PHE A 123 7.82 14.89 -2.80
CA PHE A 123 7.52 13.98 -1.70
C PHE A 123 8.82 13.39 -1.12
N GLU A 124 9.16 13.77 0.10
CA GLU A 124 10.27 13.20 0.85
C GLU A 124 9.78 12.08 1.79
N THR A 125 10.43 10.93 1.76
CA THR A 125 10.19 9.80 2.67
C THR A 125 11.50 9.16 3.12
N THR A 126 11.45 8.34 4.16
CA THR A 126 12.61 7.58 4.63
C THR A 126 12.99 6.51 3.60
N SER A 127 14.28 6.28 3.39
CA SER A 127 14.76 5.22 2.51
C SER A 127 16.21 4.84 2.83
N VAL A 128 16.52 3.55 2.74
CA VAL A 128 17.91 3.04 2.85
C VAL A 128 18.80 3.42 1.68
N TYR A 129 18.22 3.86 0.55
CA TYR A 129 18.94 4.32 -0.63
C TYR A 129 19.25 5.83 -0.60
N GLY A 130 18.57 6.56 0.28
CA GLY A 130 18.69 8.00 0.41
C GLY A 130 19.93 8.45 1.17
N ALA A 131 20.61 9.50 0.68
CA ALA A 131 21.68 10.12 1.45
C ALA A 131 21.11 10.71 2.75
N GLY A 132 21.63 10.28 3.91
CA GLY A 132 21.07 10.67 5.21
C GLY A 132 19.80 9.93 5.62
N GLY A 133 19.42 8.86 4.91
CA GLY A 133 18.27 8.01 5.24
C GLY A 133 16.94 8.50 4.68
N ALA A 134 16.95 9.45 3.75
CA ALA A 134 15.75 10.01 3.12
C ALA A 134 15.95 10.20 1.62
N ILE A 135 14.85 10.07 0.87
CA ILE A 135 14.81 10.25 -0.57
C ILE A 135 13.64 11.15 -0.95
N THR A 136 13.81 11.95 -1.99
CA THR A 136 12.78 12.87 -2.51
C THR A 136 12.35 12.43 -3.91
N TYR A 137 11.06 12.24 -4.10
CA TYR A 137 10.42 12.01 -5.39
C TYR A 137 9.81 13.32 -5.90
N PRO A 138 10.43 13.99 -6.89
CA PRO A 138 9.99 15.32 -7.32
C PRO A 138 8.76 15.26 -8.24
N GLY A 139 7.88 16.25 -8.08
CA GLY A 139 6.72 16.45 -8.96
C GLY A 139 5.73 15.28 -9.02
N VAL A 140 5.63 14.50 -7.95
CA VAL A 140 4.70 13.37 -7.86
C VAL A 140 3.34 13.81 -7.33
N SER A 141 2.33 12.97 -7.53
CA SER A 141 1.05 13.13 -6.85
C SER A 141 0.92 12.09 -5.73
N THR A 142 0.27 12.43 -4.63
CA THR A 142 0.15 11.53 -3.48
C THR A 142 -1.25 11.55 -2.86
N LEU A 143 -1.51 10.57 -2.01
CA LEU A 143 -2.67 10.52 -1.15
C LEU A 143 -2.21 10.54 0.31
N ALA A 144 -2.73 11.46 1.13
CA ALA A 144 -2.49 11.50 2.57
C ALA A 144 -3.78 11.16 3.31
N PHE A 145 -3.68 10.42 4.41
CA PHE A 145 -4.81 9.94 5.21
C PHE A 145 -4.73 10.48 6.64
N SER A 146 -5.89 10.74 7.25
CA SER A 146 -5.95 11.12 8.67
C SER A 146 -5.67 9.94 9.60
N GLY A 147 -5.22 10.24 10.83
CA GLY A 147 -5.11 9.24 11.88
C GLY A 147 -4.14 8.11 11.53
N THR A 148 -4.62 6.88 11.65
CA THR A 148 -3.91 5.62 11.37
C THR A 148 -4.23 5.02 10.00
N GLU A 149 -5.12 5.66 9.22
CA GLU A 149 -5.56 5.15 7.91
C GLU A 149 -4.47 5.18 6.86
N PHE A 150 -4.74 4.42 5.79
CA PHE A 150 -3.87 4.16 4.64
C PHE A 150 -4.73 3.56 3.52
N VAL A 151 -4.14 3.38 2.33
CA VAL A 151 -4.75 2.60 1.24
C VAL A 151 -3.81 1.47 0.83
N GLY A 152 -4.34 0.26 0.69
CA GLY A 152 -3.64 -0.89 0.13
C GLY A 152 -2.63 -1.58 1.05
N PHE A 153 -1.81 -0.83 1.79
CA PHE A 153 -0.73 -1.40 2.59
C PHE A 153 -0.50 -0.63 3.89
N LEU A 154 -0.54 -1.36 5.01
CA LEU A 154 -0.29 -0.85 6.35
C LEU A 154 1.20 -1.00 6.73
N ASP A 155 1.91 0.12 6.76
CA ASP A 155 3.29 0.20 7.23
C ASP A 155 3.58 1.55 7.90
N PHE A 156 4.85 1.84 8.22
CA PHE A 156 5.27 3.11 8.82
C PHE A 156 5.00 4.31 7.91
N GLU A 157 5.24 4.17 6.60
CA GLU A 157 4.87 5.16 5.58
C GLU A 157 3.51 4.79 5.01
N ARG A 158 2.55 5.71 5.14
CA ARG A 158 1.13 5.51 4.76
C ARG A 158 0.69 6.45 3.65
N LYS A 159 1.60 7.32 3.18
CA LYS A 159 1.38 8.24 2.08
C LYS A 159 1.90 7.62 0.78
N PRO A 160 1.04 6.99 -0.04
CA PRO A 160 1.46 6.44 -1.32
C PRO A 160 1.67 7.53 -2.38
N ILE A 161 2.46 7.18 -3.40
CA ILE A 161 2.52 7.95 -4.65
C ILE A 161 1.43 7.42 -5.59
N LEU A 162 0.61 8.32 -6.12
CA LEU A 162 -0.34 8.02 -7.20
C LEU A 162 0.37 8.18 -8.55
N GLN A 163 0.54 7.08 -9.28
CA GLN A 163 1.18 7.10 -10.61
C GLN A 163 0.20 7.30 -11.75
N ASP A 164 -0.98 6.71 -11.66
CA ASP A 164 -2.00 6.77 -12.70
C ASP A 164 -3.39 6.55 -12.11
N ILE A 165 -4.42 7.20 -12.68
CA ILE A 165 -5.81 7.02 -12.28
C ILE A 165 -6.75 7.23 -13.46
N SER A 166 -7.75 6.37 -13.56
CA SER A 166 -8.83 6.41 -14.54
C SER A 166 -10.17 6.14 -13.88
N ASP A 167 -11.22 5.94 -14.67
CA ASP A 167 -12.53 5.62 -14.11
C ASP A 167 -12.57 4.24 -13.44
N THR A 168 -11.74 3.29 -13.90
CA THR A 168 -11.79 1.87 -13.49
C THR A 168 -10.48 1.33 -12.92
N SER A 169 -9.39 2.09 -12.99
CA SER A 169 -8.06 1.66 -12.52
C SER A 169 -7.31 2.78 -11.79
N MET A 170 -6.58 2.45 -10.73
CA MET A 170 -5.70 3.35 -9.98
C MET A 170 -4.38 2.64 -9.67
N ARG A 171 -3.22 3.24 -9.95
CA ARG A 171 -1.91 2.65 -9.67
C ARG A 171 -1.17 3.42 -8.60
N LEU A 172 -0.78 2.72 -7.54
CA LEU A 172 -0.12 3.28 -6.36
C LEU A 172 1.26 2.68 -6.17
N VAL A 173 2.19 3.50 -5.65
CA VAL A 173 3.45 3.05 -5.04
C VAL A 173 3.24 3.05 -3.54
N LEU A 174 3.37 1.86 -2.94
CA LEU A 174 3.23 1.63 -1.50
C LEU A 174 4.61 1.34 -0.93
N PHE A 175 5.03 2.04 0.13
CA PHE A 175 6.37 1.89 0.68
C PHE A 175 6.42 0.80 1.76
N VAL A 176 7.55 0.07 1.80
CA VAL A 176 7.74 -1.08 2.67
C VAL A 176 9.03 -0.96 3.47
N ALA A 177 8.92 -1.01 4.79
CA ALA A 177 10.05 -1.09 5.71
C ALA A 177 10.30 -2.55 6.11
N ALA A 178 10.94 -3.32 5.24
CA ALA A 178 11.10 -4.76 5.41
C ALA A 178 12.30 -5.18 6.30
N SER A 179 13.19 -4.25 6.67
CA SER A 179 14.40 -4.59 7.43
C SER A 179 14.25 -4.36 8.95
N PRO A 180 14.53 -5.38 9.80
CA PRO A 180 14.56 -5.20 11.24
C PRO A 180 15.78 -4.38 11.72
N ASP A 181 16.81 -4.21 10.88
CA ASP A 181 17.99 -3.40 11.20
C ASP A 181 17.74 -1.90 10.97
N PHE A 182 16.74 -1.57 10.14
CA PHE A 182 16.36 -0.19 9.79
C PHE A 182 14.85 0.02 9.99
N ILE A 183 14.39 -0.13 11.23
CA ILE A 183 12.97 0.00 11.59
C ILE A 183 12.41 1.35 11.12
N GLY A 184 11.29 1.32 10.38
CA GLY A 184 10.62 2.51 9.87
C GLY A 184 11.31 3.21 8.70
N VAL A 185 12.37 2.60 8.15
CA VAL A 185 13.05 3.09 6.95
C VAL A 185 12.69 2.20 5.78
N ASN A 186 12.16 2.79 4.71
CA ASN A 186 11.73 2.02 3.56
C ASN A 186 12.93 1.36 2.86
N THR A 187 12.84 0.04 2.69
CA THR A 187 13.80 -0.76 1.91
C THR A 187 13.25 -1.05 0.53
N ASN A 188 11.93 -1.17 0.43
CA ASN A 188 11.25 -1.58 -0.78
C ASN A 188 10.04 -0.69 -1.02
N ALA A 189 9.48 -0.83 -2.21
CA ALA A 189 8.13 -0.38 -2.51
C ALA A 189 7.41 -1.49 -3.28
N ILE A 190 6.09 -1.41 -3.32
CA ILE A 190 5.26 -2.28 -4.15
C ILE A 190 4.43 -1.36 -5.03
N VAL A 191 4.55 -1.55 -6.34
CA VAL A 191 3.70 -0.87 -7.30
C VAL A 191 2.51 -1.77 -7.58
N LEU A 192 1.31 -1.32 -7.24
CA LEU A 192 0.08 -2.11 -7.37
C LEU A 192 -1.01 -1.35 -8.10
N THR A 193 -1.72 -2.08 -8.95
CA THR A 193 -2.94 -1.60 -9.58
C THR A 193 -4.16 -2.03 -8.77
N PHE A 194 -5.06 -1.07 -8.59
CA PHE A 194 -6.35 -1.20 -7.95
C PHE A 194 -7.43 -1.11 -9.02
N GLU A 195 -8.48 -1.89 -8.84
CA GLU A 195 -9.68 -1.89 -9.69
C GLU A 195 -10.88 -1.37 -8.92
N VAL A 196 -11.82 -0.75 -9.64
CA VAL A 196 -13.08 -0.28 -9.05
C VAL A 196 -13.95 -1.48 -8.65
N VAL A 197 -14.64 -1.37 -7.53
CA VAL A 197 -15.70 -2.31 -7.13
C VAL A 197 -17.01 -1.82 -7.73
N GLU A 198 -17.66 -2.66 -8.53
CA GLU A 198 -18.96 -2.38 -9.17
C GLU A 198 -20.16 -2.71 -8.28
#